data_AF-A0A3D9BK48-F1
#
_entry.id   AF-A0A3D9BK48-F1
#
_cell.length_a   1.000
_cell.length_b   1.000
_cell.length_c   1.000
_cell.angle_alpha   90.00
_cell.angle_beta   90.00
_cell.angle_gamma   90.00
#
_symmetry.space_group_name_H-M   'P 1'
#
loop_
_entity.id
_entity.type
_entity.pdbx_description
1 polymer ?
#
loop_
_entity_poly.entity_id
_entity_poly.type
_entity_poly.pdbx_seq_one_letter_code
_entity_poly.pdbx_strand_id
1 'polypeptide(L)'
;MSDKELIENVKLAINPKFQDWVLFKHGTYIIFDDITKVKNINDEAMVMMKEFGPVFAGGPAGDFNTIHLTKTEGWIVSGHGYGMYTYVSPSEIQNESANDMEIGLLGRSKRDLDGKKPEIIYVNKSK
;
A
#
# COMPACT_ATOMS: atom_id res chain seq x y z
N MET A 1 -6.27 13.60 5.18
CA MET A 1 -7.20 12.47 5.00
C MET A 1 -7.33 11.73 6.32
N SER A 2 -8.53 11.33 6.70
CA SER A 2 -8.81 10.48 7.87
C SER A 2 -8.64 8.99 7.54
N ASP A 3 -8.46 8.14 8.55
CA ASP A 3 -8.35 6.68 8.37
C ASP A 3 -9.56 6.11 7.63
N LYS A 4 -10.77 6.62 7.92
CA LYS A 4 -12.00 6.18 7.26
C LYS A 4 -11.99 6.48 5.76
N GLU A 5 -11.58 7.68 5.37
CA GLU A 5 -11.48 8.06 3.96
C GLU A 5 -10.41 7.23 3.23
N LEU A 6 -9.28 6.99 3.90
CA LEU A 6 -8.21 6.14 3.36
C LEU A 6 -8.70 4.71 3.11
N ILE A 7 -9.42 4.12 4.06
CA ILE A 7 -9.99 2.76 3.93
C ILE A 7 -10.93 2.67 2.71
N GLU A 8 -11.82 3.65 2.53
CA GLU A 8 -12.77 3.64 1.40
C GLU A 8 -12.06 3.82 0.05
N ASN A 9 -11.07 4.70 -0.03
CA ASN A 9 -10.28 4.87 -1.24
C ASN A 9 -9.47 3.61 -1.59
N VAL A 10 -8.85 2.97 -0.60
CA VAL A 10 -8.10 1.72 -0.81
C VAL A 10 -9.02 0.58 -1.25
N LYS A 11 -10.23 0.46 -0.67
CA LYS A 11 -11.24 -0.50 -1.14
C LYS A 11 -11.55 -0.34 -2.63
N LEU A 12 -11.69 0.90 -3.11
CA LEU A 12 -11.97 1.19 -4.52
C LEU A 12 -10.76 0.95 -5.43
N ALA A 13 -9.54 1.10 -4.89
CA ALA A 13 -8.28 0.87 -5.60
C ALA A 13 -7.98 -0.62 -5.82
N ILE A 14 -8.43 -1.48 -4.91
CA ILE A 14 -8.20 -2.93 -4.96
C ILE A 14 -9.17 -3.59 -5.96
N ASN A 15 -8.67 -4.52 -6.78
CA ASN A 15 -9.55 -5.32 -7.64
C ASN A 15 -10.49 -6.16 -6.76
N PRO A 16 -11.83 -6.09 -6.96
CA PRO A 16 -12.79 -6.82 -6.14
C PRO A 16 -12.62 -8.35 -6.10
N LYS A 17 -11.80 -8.96 -6.97
CA LYS A 17 -11.46 -10.38 -6.83
C LYS A 17 -10.61 -10.68 -5.59
N PHE A 18 -9.88 -9.69 -5.08
CA PHE A 18 -9.02 -9.81 -3.91
C PHE A 18 -9.75 -9.33 -2.66
N GLN A 19 -10.19 -10.28 -1.84
CA GLN A 19 -11.00 -10.01 -0.65
C GLN A 19 -10.20 -10.07 0.65
N ASP A 20 -8.97 -10.58 0.62
CA ASP A 20 -8.14 -10.71 1.81
C ASP A 20 -6.97 -9.74 1.73
N TRP A 21 -7.01 -8.69 2.54
CA TRP A 21 -5.98 -7.68 2.54
C TRP A 21 -5.92 -6.90 3.86
N VAL A 22 -4.75 -6.34 4.13
CA VAL A 22 -4.46 -5.54 5.33
C VAL A 22 -3.96 -4.17 4.89
N LEU A 23 -4.40 -3.12 5.57
CA LEU A 23 -4.00 -1.74 5.31
C LEU A 23 -3.32 -1.14 6.53
N PHE A 24 -2.19 -0.49 6.26
CA PHE A 24 -1.37 0.21 7.22
C PHE A 24 -1.62 1.72 7.17
N LYS A 25 -1.23 2.38 8.25
CA LYS A 25 -1.52 3.78 8.54
C LYS A 25 -1.12 4.74 7.43
N HIS A 26 0.03 4.53 6.80
CA HIS A 26 0.51 5.40 5.73
C HIS A 26 0.03 4.96 4.35
N GLY A 27 -0.98 4.10 4.24
CA GLY A 27 -1.62 3.78 2.97
C GLY A 27 -0.98 2.62 2.22
N THR A 28 0.04 1.97 2.78
CA THR A 28 0.52 0.70 2.24
C THR A 28 -0.45 -0.41 2.62
N TYR A 29 -0.81 -1.24 1.66
CA TYR A 29 -1.66 -2.41 1.86
C TYR A 29 -1.05 -3.65 1.24
N ILE A 30 -1.41 -4.80 1.80
CA ILE A 30 -0.92 -6.12 1.40
C ILE A 30 -2.12 -6.98 1.04
N ILE A 31 -2.13 -7.51 -0.18
CA ILE A 31 -3.13 -8.47 -0.67
C ILE A 31 -2.62 -9.90 -0.45
N PHE A 32 -3.49 -10.78 0.02
CA PHE A 32 -3.25 -12.20 0.18
C PHE A 32 -4.06 -12.98 -0.86
N ASP A 33 -3.37 -13.54 -1.85
CA ASP A 33 -4.02 -14.31 -2.93
C ASP A 33 -4.58 -15.66 -2.47
N ASP A 34 -4.02 -16.22 -1.40
CA ASP A 34 -4.42 -17.51 -0.83
C ASP A 34 -4.38 -17.43 0.70
N ILE A 35 -5.49 -16.97 1.29
CA ILE A 35 -5.61 -16.80 2.73
C ILE A 35 -5.56 -18.14 3.49
N THR A 36 -5.78 -19.28 2.82
CA THR A 36 -5.78 -20.61 3.45
C THR A 36 -4.39 -21.02 3.96
N LYS A 37 -3.33 -20.42 3.40
CA LYS A 37 -1.94 -20.61 3.83
C LYS A 37 -1.55 -19.70 5.00
N VAL A 38 -2.41 -18.76 5.37
CA VAL A 38 -2.12 -17.73 6.36
C VAL A 38 -2.88 -18.04 7.65
N LYS A 39 -2.16 -18.43 8.69
CA LYS A 39 -2.76 -18.75 10.00
C LYS A 39 -3.35 -17.52 10.68
N ASN A 40 -2.64 -16.39 10.62
CA ASN A 40 -3.10 -15.10 11.14
C ASN A 40 -2.66 -13.98 10.20
N ILE A 41 -3.62 -13.35 9.52
CA ILE A 41 -3.36 -12.29 8.54
C ILE A 41 -2.61 -11.10 9.14
N ASN A 42 -2.85 -10.77 10.41
CA ASN A 42 -2.22 -9.62 11.05
C ASN A 42 -0.74 -9.91 11.27
N ASP A 43 -0.43 -11.08 11.80
CA ASP A 43 0.95 -11.48 12.08
C ASP A 43 1.74 -11.57 10.76
N GLU A 44 1.15 -12.18 9.73
CA GLU A 44 1.77 -12.31 8.40
C GLU A 44 2.00 -10.93 7.76
N ALA A 45 0.99 -10.05 7.78
CA ALA A 45 1.14 -8.70 7.25
C ALA A 45 2.22 -7.90 8.00
N MET A 46 2.32 -8.07 9.32
CA MET A 46 3.35 -7.42 10.14
C MET A 46 4.77 -7.94 9.80
N VAL A 47 4.90 -9.25 9.53
CA VAL A 47 6.17 -9.84 9.09
C VAL A 47 6.55 -9.29 7.72
N MET A 48 5.65 -9.37 6.74
CA MET A 48 5.87 -8.86 5.39
C MET A 48 6.20 -7.35 5.37
N MET A 49 5.51 -6.54 6.19
CA MET A 49 5.78 -5.11 6.27
C MET A 49 7.16 -4.81 6.84
N LYS A 50 7.62 -5.56 7.85
CA LYS A 50 8.98 -5.38 8.40
C LYS A 50 10.08 -5.84 7.45
N GLU A 51 9.82 -6.89 6.68
CA GLU A 51 10.79 -7.45 5.74
C GLU A 51 10.90 -6.60 4.48
N PHE A 52 9.77 -6.25 3.88
CA PHE A 52 9.73 -5.59 2.57
C PHE A 52 9.47 -4.10 2.67
N GLY A 53 8.79 -3.59 3.69
CA GLY A 53 8.42 -2.18 3.82
C GLY A 53 9.60 -1.21 3.80
N PRO A 54 10.65 -1.40 4.63
CA PRO A 54 11.79 -0.48 4.69
C PRO A 54 12.51 -0.33 3.36
N VAL A 55 12.86 0.91 3.01
CA VAL A 55 13.58 1.23 1.77
C VAL A 55 15.01 1.61 2.11
N PHE A 56 15.96 0.76 1.74
CA PHE A 56 17.39 1.02 1.88
C PHE A 56 17.98 1.56 0.58
N ALA A 57 18.86 2.55 0.68
CA ALA A 57 19.57 3.08 -0.49
C ALA A 57 20.38 1.97 -1.17
N GLY A 58 20.21 1.82 -2.49
CA GLY A 58 20.87 0.76 -3.28
C GLY A 58 20.24 -0.63 -3.15
N GLY A 59 19.11 -0.78 -2.44
CA GLY A 59 18.37 -2.03 -2.33
C GLY A 59 17.28 -2.21 -3.41
N PRO A 60 16.73 -3.43 -3.56
CA PRO A 60 15.69 -3.74 -4.56
C PRO A 60 14.37 -2.99 -4.34
N ALA A 61 14.16 -2.40 -3.16
CA ALA A 61 13.01 -1.52 -2.88
C ALA A 61 13.13 -0.11 -3.48
N GLY A 62 14.23 0.18 -4.20
CA GLY A 62 14.42 1.43 -4.92
C GLY A 62 13.53 1.59 -6.15
N ASP A 63 13.19 0.47 -6.79
CA ASP A 63 12.37 0.43 -8.01
C ASP A 63 10.87 0.47 -7.66
N PHE A 64 10.12 1.26 -8.43
CA PHE A 64 8.68 1.39 -8.29
C PHE A 64 8.00 1.58 -9.64
N ASN A 65 6.69 1.31 -9.66
CA ASN A 65 5.83 1.68 -10.78
C ASN A 65 4.59 2.42 -10.26
N THR A 66 4.13 3.40 -11.03
CA THR A 66 2.94 4.20 -10.70
C THR A 66 1.79 3.76 -11.58
N ILE A 67 0.65 3.44 -10.97
CA ILE A 67 -0.58 3.01 -11.63
C ILE A 67 -1.67 4.03 -11.35
N HIS A 68 -2.22 4.62 -12.39
CA HIS A 68 -3.32 5.59 -12.31
C HIS A 68 -4.65 4.87 -12.07
N LEU A 69 -5.38 5.29 -11.03
CA LEU A 69 -6.66 4.69 -10.69
C LEU A 69 -7.79 5.26 -11.56
N THR A 70 -8.75 4.40 -11.89
CA THR A 70 -9.91 4.76 -12.73
C THR A 70 -11.23 4.76 -11.98
N LYS A 71 -11.29 4.10 -10.81
CA LYS A 71 -12.52 3.95 -9.99
C LYS A 71 -12.55 4.86 -8.76
N THR A 72 -11.41 5.42 -8.40
CA THR A 72 -11.25 6.44 -7.37
C THR A 72 -10.10 7.33 -7.80
N GLU A 73 -10.01 8.52 -7.21
CA GLU A 73 -8.89 9.41 -7.50
C GLU A 73 -7.59 8.91 -6.84
N GLY A 74 -6.47 9.26 -7.45
CA GLY A 74 -5.13 8.95 -6.95
C GLY A 74 -4.44 7.82 -7.70
N TRP A 75 -3.43 7.26 -7.04
CA TRP A 75 -2.50 6.33 -7.65
C TRP A 75 -2.18 5.17 -6.72
N ILE A 76 -1.79 4.05 -7.33
CA ILE A 76 -1.11 2.96 -6.64
C ILE A 76 0.36 2.99 -7.02
N VAL A 77 1.23 2.91 -6.02
CA VAL A 77 2.66 2.69 -6.21
C VAL A 77 2.98 1.25 -5.83
N SER A 78 3.48 0.48 -6.81
CA SER A 78 4.04 -0.85 -6.58
C SER A 78 5.56 -0.78 -6.45
N GLY A 79 6.17 -1.83 -5.88
CA GLY A 79 7.61 -1.94 -5.73
C GLY A 79 8.01 -3.34 -5.30
N HIS A 80 9.01 -3.44 -4.43
CA HIS A 80 9.47 -4.73 -3.88
C HIS A 80 8.38 -5.45 -3.05
N GLY A 81 8.43 -6.78 -2.92
CA GLY A 81 7.45 -7.53 -2.12
C GLY A 81 6.12 -7.77 -2.85
N TYR A 82 5.85 -9.05 -3.15
CA TYR A 82 4.63 -9.45 -3.85
C TYR A 82 3.37 -9.10 -3.04
N GLY A 83 2.34 -8.61 -3.73
CA GLY A 83 1.06 -8.24 -3.10
C GLY A 83 1.09 -6.94 -2.29
N MET A 84 2.23 -6.25 -2.19
CA MET A 84 2.38 -5.00 -1.44
C MET A 84 2.31 -3.77 -2.36
N TYR A 85 1.42 -2.85 -2.01
CA TYR A 85 1.12 -1.65 -2.79
C TYR A 85 0.89 -0.47 -1.88
N THR A 86 1.08 0.76 -2.36
CA THR A 86 0.85 1.97 -1.58
C THR A 86 -0.08 2.91 -2.30
N TYR A 87 -1.19 3.28 -1.65
CA TYR A 87 -2.12 4.28 -2.18
C TYR A 87 -1.58 5.69 -1.94
N VAL A 88 -1.66 6.53 -2.97
CA VAL A 88 -1.33 7.96 -2.90
C VAL A 88 -2.55 8.76 -3.31
N SER A 89 -3.03 9.62 -2.40
CA SER A 89 -4.14 10.52 -2.67
C SER A 89 -3.68 11.76 -3.43
N PRO A 90 -4.49 12.32 -4.34
CA PRO A 90 -4.22 13.64 -4.92
C PRO A 90 -4.09 14.74 -3.88
N SER A 91 -4.81 14.63 -2.76
CA SER A 91 -4.72 15.61 -1.66
C SER A 91 -3.35 15.64 -0.96
N GLU A 92 -2.51 14.61 -1.16
CA GLU A 92 -1.15 14.54 -0.61
C GLU A 92 -0.11 15.13 -1.58
N ILE A 93 -0.53 15.43 -2.81
CA ILE A 93 0.32 16.00 -3.85
C ILE A 93 0.09 17.51 -3.89
N GLN A 94 1.16 18.28 -3.71
CA GLN A 94 1.09 19.75 -3.71
C GLN A 94 1.03 20.35 -5.13
N ASN A 95 1.37 19.57 -6.16
CA ASN A 95 1.45 20.01 -7.54
C ASN A 95 0.40 19.27 -8.38
N GLU A 96 -0.59 19.97 -8.91
CA GLU A 96 -1.62 19.40 -9.79
C GLU A 96 -1.04 18.75 -11.07
N SER A 97 0.20 19.09 -11.44
CA SER A 97 0.95 18.50 -12.55
C SER A 97 2.02 17.50 -12.11
N ALA A 98 1.90 16.90 -10.91
CA ALA A 98 2.89 15.94 -10.43
C ALA A 98 3.03 14.76 -11.41
N ASN A 99 4.26 14.45 -11.76
CA ASN A 99 4.56 13.35 -12.67
C ASN A 99 4.65 12.01 -11.91
N ASP A 100 4.69 10.91 -12.66
CA ASP A 100 4.75 9.56 -12.11
C ASP A 100 5.94 9.32 -11.17
N MET A 101 7.06 10.03 -11.37
CA MET A 101 8.24 9.93 -10.52
C MET A 101 8.00 10.57 -9.15
N GLU A 102 7.39 11.74 -9.09
CA GLU A 102 7.04 12.42 -7.84
C GLU A 102 6.03 11.58 -7.02
N ILE A 103 5.00 11.06 -7.68
CA ILE A 103 4.00 10.17 -7.07
C ILE A 103 4.66 8.90 -6.53
N GLY A 104 5.50 8.26 -7.35
CA GLY A 104 6.21 7.04 -6.98
C GLY A 104 7.16 7.24 -5.80
N LEU A 105 7.89 8.36 -5.76
CA LEU A 105 8.76 8.72 -4.63
C LEU A 105 7.95 8.94 -3.34
N LEU A 106 6.80 9.60 -3.42
CA LEU A 106 5.92 9.77 -2.26
C LEU A 106 5.38 8.42 -1.77
N GLY A 107 4.86 7.58 -2.66
CA GLY A 107 4.39 6.24 -2.30
C GLY A 107 5.49 5.39 -1.68
N ARG A 108 6.71 5.44 -2.23
CA ARG A 108 7.89 4.77 -1.66
C ARG A 108 8.23 5.28 -0.26
N SER A 109 8.19 6.59 -0.04
CA SER A 109 8.43 7.19 1.28
C SER A 109 7.36 6.77 2.30
N LYS A 110 6.10 6.71 1.89
CA LYS A 110 4.98 6.28 2.76
C LYS A 110 5.15 4.83 3.19
N ARG A 111 5.52 3.95 2.24
CA ARG A 111 5.86 2.55 2.52
C ARG A 111 7.03 2.41 3.50
N ASP A 112 8.07 3.24 3.37
CA ASP A 112 9.19 3.21 4.31
C ASP A 112 8.76 3.60 5.75
N LEU A 113 7.82 4.54 5.89
CA LEU A 113 7.23 4.87 7.19
C LEU A 113 6.47 3.69 7.79
N ASP A 114 5.61 3.03 6.99
CA ASP A 114 4.90 1.82 7.42
C ASP A 114 5.88 0.67 7.72
N GLY A 115 6.99 0.55 6.99
CA GLY A 115 8.03 -0.46 7.23
C GLY A 115 8.80 -0.25 8.53
N LYS A 116 9.14 1.00 8.86
CA LYS A 116 9.88 1.36 10.08
C LYS A 116 8.99 1.31 11.32
N LYS A 117 7.72 1.69 11.18
CA LYS A 117 6.74 1.67 12.27
C LYS A 117 5.40 1.12 11.79
N PRO A 118 5.29 -0.22 11.64
CA PRO A 118 4.06 -0.83 11.15
C PRO A 118 2.89 -0.62 12.11
N GLU A 119 1.81 -0.04 11.61
CA GLU A 119 0.54 0.16 12.33
C GLU A 119 -0.62 -0.21 11.41
N ILE A 120 -1.29 -1.33 11.70
CA ILE A 120 -2.46 -1.79 10.94
C ILE A 120 -3.67 -0.97 11.36
N ILE A 121 -4.35 -0.35 10.40
CA ILE A 121 -5.58 0.43 10.63
C ILE A 121 -6.84 -0.28 10.12
N TYR A 122 -6.69 -1.26 9.22
CA TYR A 122 -7.83 -2.01 8.68
C TYR A 122 -7.44 -3.38 8.16
N VAL A 123 -8.38 -4.32 8.26
CA VAL A 123 -8.26 -5.70 7.78
C VAL A 123 -9.56 -6.07 7.07
N ASN A 124 -9.46 -6.45 5.80
CA ASN A 124 -10.55 -7.10 5.08
C ASN A 124 -10.27 -8.60 5.01
N LYS A 125 -11.28 -9.42 5.30
CA LYS A 125 -11.20 -10.87 5.15
C LYS A 125 -12.41 -11.39 4.39
N SER A 126 -12.18 -12.29 3.45
CA SER A 126 -13.26 -13.13 2.94
C SER A 126 -13.76 -14.05 4.07
N LYS A 127 -15.07 -14.35 4.05
CA LYS A 127 -15.70 -15.22 5.06
C LYS A 127 -15.38 -16.68 4.81
#